data_AF-X1U5Q3-F1
#
_entry.id   AF-X1U5Q3-F1
#
_cell.length_a   1.000
_cell.length_b   1.000
_cell.length_c   1.000
_cell.angle_alpha   90.00
_cell.angle_beta   90.00
_cell.angle_gamma   90.00
#
_symmetry.space_group_name_H-M   'P 1'
#
loop_
_entity.id
_entity.type
_entity.pdbx_description
1 polymer ?
#
loop_
_entity_poly.entity_id
_entity_poly.type
_entity_poly.pdbx_seq_one_letter_code
_entity_poly.pdbx_strand_id
1 'polypeptide(L)'
;AAVMSSCDCFMVSSAALFTENIYKPLVKKDRDEKHYILIGRITSVAVVAGGIIFAFLFTSVVQGLEIFWRVQAMMGIAIWVSFFWRKATAAAAWASTISSFAVWFFTSKIDFIGWDFNVHFARSLPDFMLYESQLSLPWQMILYLTVGLAVMVGVSLFTKPQDKEKLDRVYECIRTPVEPNEPEVEPLTLPESTKPAPRNVLIKHPDFEITKPSLVSVLGFLATWVAVGLLIAAFVWILK
;
A
#
# COMPACT_ATOMS: atom_id res chain seq x y z
N ALA A 1 -23.61 0.57 -12.38
CA ALA A 1 -23.52 -0.32 -11.21
C ALA A 1 -22.11 -0.37 -10.63
N ALA A 2 -21.10 -0.83 -11.39
CA ALA A 2 -19.73 -0.99 -10.87
C ALA A 2 -19.08 0.30 -10.31
N VAL A 3 -19.24 1.44 -11.01
CA VAL A 3 -18.70 2.73 -10.54
C VAL A 3 -19.35 3.17 -9.23
N MET A 4 -20.68 3.09 -9.13
CA MET A 4 -21.43 3.45 -7.93
C MET A 4 -21.02 2.58 -6.73
N SER A 5 -20.90 1.27 -6.93
CA SER A 5 -20.44 0.33 -5.88
C SER A 5 -19.00 0.62 -5.41
N SER A 6 -18.12 1.04 -6.33
CA SER A 6 -16.74 1.42 -5.98
C SER A 6 -16.72 2.71 -5.16
N CYS A 7 -17.51 3.72 -5.56
CA CYS A 7 -17.67 4.96 -4.81
C CYS A 7 -18.22 4.72 -3.41
N ASP A 8 -19.22 3.85 -3.26
CA ASP A 8 -19.78 3.49 -1.96
C ASP A 8 -18.73 2.83 -1.06
N CYS A 9 -17.92 1.93 -1.62
CA CYS A 9 -16.82 1.28 -0.89
C CYS A 9 -15.79 2.31 -0.41
N PHE A 10 -15.36 3.25 -1.27
CA PHE A 10 -14.40 4.30 -0.89
C PHE A 10 -14.97 5.25 0.15
N MET A 11 -16.25 5.62 0.03
CA MET A 11 -16.95 6.47 0.99
C MET A 11 -16.99 5.81 2.38
N VAL A 12 -17.50 4.58 2.46
CA VAL A 12 -17.64 3.85 3.74
C VAL A 12 -16.28 3.57 4.36
N SER A 13 -15.30 3.13 3.56
CA SER A 13 -13.95 2.81 4.05
C SER A 13 -13.22 4.06 4.57
N SER A 14 -13.29 5.19 3.85
CA SER A 14 -12.66 6.45 4.29
C SER A 14 -13.31 7.00 5.55
N ALA A 15 -14.64 6.92 5.65
CA ALA A 15 -15.38 7.34 6.84
C ALA A 15 -15.06 6.47 8.07
N ALA A 16 -14.94 5.15 7.89
CA ALA A 16 -14.56 4.23 8.95
C ALA A 16 -13.12 4.50 9.43
N LEU A 17 -12.17 4.66 8.50
CA LEU A 17 -10.78 4.99 8.82
C LEU A 17 -10.67 6.30 9.60
N PHE A 18 -11.39 7.35 9.18
CA PHE A 18 -11.41 8.60 9.93
C PHE A 18 -12.02 8.44 11.33
N THR A 19 -13.14 7.74 11.42
CA THR A 19 -13.87 7.59 12.69
C THR A 19 -13.06 6.79 13.71
N GLU A 20 -12.51 5.64 13.31
CA GLU A 20 -11.78 4.73 14.20
C GLU A 20 -10.32 5.17 14.45
N ASN A 21 -9.61 5.70 13.45
CA ASN A 21 -8.18 6.03 13.62
C ASN A 21 -7.92 7.49 14.00
N ILE A 22 -8.82 8.42 13.70
CA ILE A 22 -8.62 9.86 13.96
C ILE A 22 -9.59 10.36 15.03
N TYR A 23 -10.89 10.24 14.81
CA TYR A 23 -11.90 10.85 15.68
C TYR A 23 -11.94 10.21 17.08
N LYS A 24 -12.07 8.89 17.14
CA LYS A 24 -12.17 8.13 18.39
C LYS A 24 -10.90 8.25 19.26
N PRO A 25 -9.67 8.14 18.72
CA PRO A 25 -8.46 8.25 19.54
C PRO A 25 -8.08 9.69 19.94
N LEU A 26 -8.35 10.68 19.08
CA LEU A 26 -7.85 12.06 19.28
C LEU A 26 -8.90 13.04 19.82
N VAL A 27 -10.18 12.87 19.47
CA VAL A 27 -11.22 13.87 19.78
C VAL A 27 -12.06 13.47 20.98
N LYS A 28 -12.74 12.31 20.91
CA LYS A 28 -13.58 11.82 22.00
C LYS A 28 -13.53 10.30 22.11
N LYS A 29 -12.92 9.85 23.19
CA LYS A 29 -12.95 8.45 23.66
C LYS A 29 -14.26 8.16 24.37
N ASP A 30 -14.69 6.91 24.34
CA ASP A 30 -15.81 6.37 25.13
C ASP A 30 -17.18 7.02 24.90
N ARG A 31 -17.56 7.17 23.62
CA ARG A 31 -18.93 7.56 23.25
C ARG A 31 -19.75 6.33 22.86
N ASP A 32 -21.07 6.47 22.96
CA ASP A 32 -22.02 5.44 22.50
C ASP A 32 -21.84 5.16 20.99
N GLU A 33 -22.10 3.93 20.57
CA GLU A 33 -21.94 3.51 19.16
C GLU A 33 -22.74 4.39 18.19
N LYS A 34 -23.93 4.87 18.60
CA LYS A 34 -24.74 5.78 17.77
C LYS A 34 -24.02 7.07 17.43
N HIS A 35 -23.19 7.57 18.35
CA HIS A 35 -22.37 8.76 18.13
C HIS A 35 -21.33 8.51 17.03
N TYR A 36 -20.61 7.38 17.10
CA TYR A 36 -19.61 7.04 16.08
C TYR A 36 -20.26 6.78 14.71
N ILE A 37 -21.44 6.16 14.66
CA ILE A 37 -22.21 5.99 13.42
C ILE A 37 -22.61 7.35 12.83
N LEU A 38 -23.06 8.30 13.66
CA LEU A 38 -23.40 9.66 13.19
C LEU A 38 -22.19 10.37 12.60
N ILE A 39 -21.03 10.31 13.29
CA ILE A 39 -19.79 10.88 12.78
C ILE A 39 -19.37 10.22 11.47
N GLY A 40 -19.44 8.89 11.38
CA GLY A 40 -19.18 8.16 10.14
C GLY A 40 -20.06 8.65 8.98
N ARG A 41 -21.37 8.85 9.21
CA ARG A 41 -22.28 9.39 8.18
C ARG A 41 -21.92 10.81 7.75
N ILE A 42 -21.58 11.68 8.69
CA ILE A 42 -21.15 13.06 8.38
C ILE A 42 -19.86 13.04 7.57
N THR A 43 -18.88 12.22 7.97
CA THR A 43 -17.62 12.06 7.25
C THR A 43 -17.84 11.48 5.86
N SER A 44 -18.75 10.52 5.68
CA SER A 44 -19.11 9.99 4.35
C SER A 44 -19.59 11.09 3.41
N VAL A 45 -20.48 11.97 3.86
CA VAL A 45 -20.95 13.11 3.06
C VAL A 45 -19.80 14.06 2.73
N ALA A 46 -18.93 14.35 3.70
CA ALA A 46 -17.76 15.21 3.50
C ALA A 46 -16.76 14.63 2.49
N VAL A 47 -16.49 13.31 2.56
CA VAL A 47 -15.61 12.61 1.62
C VAL A 47 -16.17 12.65 0.21
N VAL A 48 -17.48 12.40 0.03
CA VAL A 48 -18.13 12.47 -1.29
C VAL A 48 -18.09 13.90 -1.84
N ALA A 49 -18.43 14.91 -1.03
CA ALA A 49 -18.37 16.30 -1.44
C ALA A 49 -16.94 16.72 -1.84
N GLY A 50 -15.94 16.34 -1.04
CA GLY A 50 -14.53 16.58 -1.35
C GLY A 50 -14.08 15.88 -2.64
N GLY A 51 -14.50 14.64 -2.86
CA GLY A 51 -14.25 13.90 -4.10
C GLY A 51 -14.85 14.58 -5.33
N ILE A 52 -16.09 15.10 -5.22
CA ILE A 52 -16.73 15.86 -6.30
C ILE A 52 -15.95 17.14 -6.60
N ILE A 53 -15.56 17.92 -5.58
CA ILE A 53 -14.76 19.13 -5.75
C ILE A 53 -13.43 18.79 -6.43
N PHE A 54 -12.75 17.75 -5.94
CA PHE A 54 -11.46 17.31 -6.47
C PHE A 54 -11.58 16.83 -7.92
N ALA A 55 -12.69 16.18 -8.30
CA ALA A 55 -12.95 15.76 -9.67
C ALA A 55 -13.01 16.93 -10.65
N PHE A 56 -13.52 18.10 -10.23
CA PHE A 56 -13.55 19.30 -11.07
C PHE A 56 -12.19 20.02 -11.18
N LEU A 57 -11.20 19.65 -10.37
CA LEU A 57 -9.85 20.23 -10.44
C LEU A 57 -8.96 19.55 -11.49
N PHE A 58 -9.29 18.34 -11.94
CA PHE A 58 -8.50 17.62 -12.93
C PHE A 58 -8.94 17.91 -14.35
N THR A 59 -7.96 18.17 -15.21
CA THR A 59 -8.17 18.29 -16.66
C THR A 59 -8.18 16.93 -17.36
N SER A 60 -7.60 15.89 -16.73
CA SER A 60 -7.48 14.54 -17.29
C SER A 60 -7.61 13.44 -16.23
N VAL A 61 -8.31 12.36 -16.58
CA VAL A 61 -8.43 11.14 -15.76
C VAL A 61 -7.07 10.47 -15.53
N VAL A 62 -6.19 10.52 -16.53
CA VAL A 62 -4.84 9.93 -16.44
C VAL A 62 -4.02 10.60 -15.34
N GLN A 63 -4.08 11.93 -15.25
CA GLN A 63 -3.39 12.68 -14.21
C GLN A 63 -3.87 12.30 -12.80
N GLY A 64 -5.19 12.13 -12.63
CA GLY A 64 -5.76 11.66 -11.37
C GLY A 64 -5.28 10.25 -11.00
N LEU A 65 -5.22 9.35 -11.99
CA LEU A 65 -4.72 7.98 -11.82
C LEU A 65 -3.23 7.97 -11.44
N GLU A 66 -2.42 8.81 -12.07
CA GLU A 66 -0.99 8.93 -11.75
C GLU A 66 -0.78 9.40 -10.31
N ILE A 67 -1.51 10.42 -9.85
CA ILE A 67 -1.42 10.91 -8.47
C ILE A 67 -1.82 9.82 -7.49
N PHE A 68 -2.92 9.12 -7.79
CA PHE A 68 -3.40 8.00 -6.98
C PHE A 68 -2.31 6.94 -6.78
N TRP A 69 -1.61 6.55 -7.85
CA TRP A 69 -0.52 5.58 -7.75
C TRP A 69 0.72 6.11 -7.03
N ARG A 70 1.13 7.37 -7.26
CA ARG A 70 2.31 7.96 -6.62
C ARG A 70 2.20 7.88 -5.09
N VAL A 71 1.09 8.33 -4.53
CA VAL A 71 0.88 8.34 -3.06
C VAL A 71 0.86 6.92 -2.48
N GLN A 72 0.16 6.00 -3.14
CA GLN A 72 0.04 4.61 -2.66
C GLN A 72 1.38 3.87 -2.72
N ALA A 73 2.18 4.10 -3.76
CA ALA A 73 3.47 3.43 -3.95
C ALA A 73 4.45 3.75 -2.81
N MET A 74 4.46 5.00 -2.32
CA MET A 74 5.38 5.47 -1.28
C MET A 74 5.07 4.86 0.09
N MET A 75 3.79 4.65 0.42
CA MET A 75 3.37 3.97 1.64
C MET A 75 3.45 2.44 1.53
N GLY A 76 3.28 1.91 0.32
CA GLY A 76 3.25 0.47 0.05
C GLY A 76 4.53 -0.26 0.42
N ILE A 77 5.69 0.40 0.40
CA ILE A 77 6.99 -0.20 0.77
C ILE A 77 6.93 -0.80 2.17
N ALA A 78 6.41 -0.06 3.15
CA ALA A 78 6.34 -0.51 4.53
C ALA A 78 5.44 -1.74 4.70
N ILE A 79 4.33 -1.78 3.96
CA ILE A 79 3.37 -2.90 3.98
C ILE A 79 3.99 -4.15 3.35
N TRP A 80 4.59 -4.03 2.16
CA TRP A 80 5.17 -5.17 1.48
C TRP A 80 6.36 -5.77 2.23
N VAL A 81 7.23 -4.91 2.77
CA VAL A 81 8.39 -5.37 3.55
C VAL A 81 7.94 -6.03 4.86
N SER A 82 6.88 -5.54 5.51
CA SER A 82 6.39 -6.12 6.77
C SER A 82 5.82 -7.54 6.60
N PHE A 83 5.23 -7.89 5.46
CA PHE A 83 4.78 -9.27 5.23
C PHE A 83 5.90 -10.30 5.16
N PHE A 84 7.09 -9.89 4.70
CA PHE A 84 8.19 -10.82 4.43
C PHE A 84 9.36 -10.72 5.40
N TRP A 85 9.53 -9.58 6.09
CA TRP A 85 10.69 -9.31 6.93
C TRP A 85 10.29 -8.87 8.34
N ARG A 86 10.50 -9.76 9.31
CA ARG A 86 10.15 -9.58 10.73
C ARG A 86 10.90 -8.43 11.40
N LYS A 87 12.04 -8.03 10.83
CA LYS A 87 12.86 -6.93 11.31
C LYS A 87 12.39 -5.55 10.84
N ALA A 88 11.36 -5.49 10.00
CA ALA A 88 10.74 -4.24 9.56
C ALA A 88 10.19 -3.47 10.78
N THR A 89 10.79 -2.32 11.11
CA THR A 89 10.37 -1.54 12.28
C THR A 89 9.43 -0.40 11.91
N ALA A 90 8.60 0.04 12.88
CA ALA A 90 7.72 1.19 12.69
C ALA A 90 8.51 2.49 12.41
N ALA A 91 9.69 2.66 13.03
CA ALA A 91 10.57 3.79 12.76
C ALA A 91 11.07 3.78 11.31
N ALA A 92 11.45 2.61 10.79
CA ALA A 92 11.85 2.45 9.41
C ALA A 92 10.70 2.72 8.43
N ALA A 93 9.48 2.27 8.74
CA ALA A 93 8.30 2.52 7.92
C ALA A 93 7.98 4.02 7.78
N TRP A 94 8.12 4.79 8.87
CA TRP A 94 7.97 6.25 8.81
C TRP A 94 9.14 6.91 8.07
N ALA A 95 10.38 6.50 8.35
CA ALA A 95 11.55 7.05 7.67
C ALA A 95 11.53 6.78 6.16
N SER A 96 11.11 5.60 5.72
CA SER A 96 10.96 5.25 4.31
C SER A 96 9.88 6.06 3.62
N THR A 97 8.74 6.25 4.29
CA THR A 97 7.63 7.06 3.76
C THR A 97 8.06 8.52 3.60
N ILE A 98 8.63 9.10 4.65
CA ILE A 98 9.09 10.50 4.65
C ILE A 98 10.19 10.73 3.62
N SER A 99 11.18 9.83 3.54
CA SER A 99 12.26 9.95 2.54
C SER A 99 11.74 9.80 1.12
N SER A 100 10.79 8.89 0.86
CA SER A 100 10.12 8.79 -0.44
C SER A 100 9.41 10.11 -0.79
N PHE A 101 8.66 10.69 0.15
CA PHE A 101 8.03 12.01 -0.01
C PHE A 101 9.03 13.12 -0.26
N ALA A 102 10.16 13.13 0.45
CA ALA A 102 11.20 14.12 0.24
C ALA A 102 11.82 14.00 -1.16
N VAL A 103 12.08 12.78 -1.66
CA VAL A 103 12.61 12.56 -3.01
C VAL A 103 11.59 12.94 -4.07
N TRP A 104 10.33 12.54 -3.91
CA TRP A 104 9.25 12.92 -4.82
C TRP A 104 9.10 14.45 -4.88
N PHE A 105 9.11 15.12 -3.71
CA PHE A 105 9.03 16.57 -3.61
C PHE A 105 10.24 17.23 -4.28
N PHE A 106 11.46 16.77 -3.98
CA PHE A 106 12.70 17.27 -4.56
C PHE A 106 12.78 17.12 -6.08
N THR A 107 12.27 16.02 -6.63
CA THR A 107 12.26 15.73 -8.07
C THR A 107 11.09 16.36 -8.82
N SER A 108 10.17 17.03 -8.12
CA SER A 108 9.01 17.69 -8.71
C SER A 108 9.26 19.19 -8.94
N LYS A 109 8.42 19.79 -9.80
CA LYS A 109 8.31 21.24 -9.92
C LYS A 109 7.34 21.77 -8.87
N ILE A 110 7.73 22.84 -8.17
CA ILE A 110 7.00 23.40 -7.03
C ILE A 110 6.85 24.90 -7.25
N ASP A 111 5.72 25.29 -7.84
CA ASP A 111 5.48 26.69 -8.22
C ASP A 111 5.46 27.64 -7.01
N PHE A 112 5.01 27.18 -5.84
CA PHE A 112 4.93 28.01 -4.62
C PHE A 112 6.30 28.42 -4.05
N ILE A 113 7.34 27.60 -4.22
CA ILE A 113 8.69 27.85 -3.69
C ILE A 113 9.64 28.31 -4.82
N GLY A 114 9.17 28.28 -6.07
CA GLY A 114 10.02 28.55 -7.24
C GLY A 114 11.08 27.47 -7.49
N TRP A 115 10.86 26.25 -6.96
CA TRP A 115 11.77 25.12 -7.14
C TRP A 115 11.41 24.34 -8.40
N ASP A 116 12.41 24.05 -9.24
CA ASP A 116 12.26 23.17 -10.39
C ASP A 116 13.48 22.26 -10.54
N PHE A 117 13.30 20.98 -10.26
CA PHE A 117 14.35 19.97 -10.41
C PHE A 117 14.94 19.95 -11.82
N ASN A 118 14.11 20.10 -12.86
CA ASN A 118 14.52 19.90 -14.24
C ASN A 118 15.46 21.02 -14.70
N VAL A 119 15.21 22.26 -14.28
CA VAL A 119 16.09 23.40 -14.59
C VAL A 119 17.51 23.19 -14.06
N HIS A 120 17.63 22.59 -12.87
CA HIS A 120 18.92 22.41 -12.20
C HIS A 120 19.64 21.12 -12.63
N PHE A 121 18.90 20.03 -12.86
CA PHE A 121 19.49 18.69 -12.99
C PHE A 121 19.19 17.98 -14.30
N ALA A 122 18.18 18.39 -15.10
CA ALA A 122 17.84 17.66 -16.32
C ALA A 122 19.01 17.59 -17.31
N ARG A 123 19.82 18.66 -17.41
CA ARG A 123 21.00 18.68 -18.29
C ARG A 123 22.12 17.71 -17.88
N SER A 124 22.13 17.30 -16.61
CA SER A 124 23.13 16.38 -16.07
C SER A 124 22.65 14.93 -16.09
N LEU A 125 21.37 14.69 -16.39
CA LEU A 125 20.79 13.37 -16.44
C LEU A 125 20.93 12.76 -17.84
N PRO A 126 21.05 11.43 -17.94
CA PRO A 126 21.02 10.75 -19.24
C PRO A 126 19.67 10.92 -19.96
N ASP A 127 19.72 11.02 -21.29
CA ASP A 127 18.53 11.24 -22.13
C ASP A 127 17.42 10.20 -21.91
N PHE A 128 17.77 8.94 -21.61
CA PHE A 128 16.78 7.88 -21.38
C PHE A 128 15.94 8.08 -20.10
N MET A 129 16.36 8.96 -19.19
CA MET A 129 15.60 9.32 -17.99
C MET A 129 14.60 10.45 -18.26
N LEU A 130 14.80 11.17 -19.36
CA LEU A 130 14.09 12.39 -19.68
C LEU A 130 12.98 12.13 -20.70
N TYR A 131 11.86 12.81 -20.53
CA TYR A 131 10.79 12.92 -21.50
C TYR A 131 10.52 14.42 -21.68
N GLU A 132 10.65 14.92 -22.92
CA GLU A 132 10.52 16.36 -23.22
C GLU A 132 11.43 17.26 -22.35
N SER A 133 12.67 16.82 -22.10
CA SER A 133 13.64 17.50 -21.22
C SER A 133 13.24 17.59 -19.74
N GLN A 134 12.23 16.82 -19.32
CA GLN A 134 11.81 16.69 -17.92
C GLN A 134 12.05 15.27 -17.44
N LEU A 135 12.30 15.10 -16.14
CA LEU A 135 12.37 13.78 -15.52
C LEU A 135 11.05 13.04 -15.77
N SER A 136 11.14 11.94 -16.50
CA SER A 136 9.95 11.14 -16.81
C SER A 136 9.39 10.51 -15.53
N LEU A 137 8.06 10.37 -15.51
CA LEU A 137 7.35 9.82 -14.35
C LEU A 137 7.90 8.45 -13.90
N PRO A 138 8.13 7.45 -14.77
CA PRO A 138 8.63 6.15 -14.32
C PRO A 138 9.96 6.24 -13.59
N TRP A 139 10.88 7.09 -14.07
CA TRP A 139 12.17 7.31 -13.42
C TRP A 139 12.02 8.04 -12.09
N GLN A 140 11.11 9.02 -12.01
CA GLN A 140 10.76 9.64 -10.74
C GLN A 140 10.27 8.59 -9.73
N MET A 141 9.41 7.64 -10.16
CA MET A 141 8.92 6.54 -9.33
C MET A 141 10.04 5.62 -8.86
N ILE A 142 10.93 5.21 -9.77
CA ILE A 142 12.08 4.38 -9.43
C ILE A 142 12.95 5.06 -8.37
N LEU A 143 13.22 6.37 -8.50
CA LEU A 143 14.06 7.10 -7.57
C LEU A 143 13.48 7.12 -6.15
N TYR A 144 12.24 7.57 -5.97
CA TYR A 144 11.66 7.65 -4.62
C TYR A 144 11.43 6.26 -4.02
N LEU A 145 11.06 5.25 -4.83
CA LEU A 145 10.88 3.88 -4.32
C LEU A 145 12.20 3.24 -3.92
N THR A 146 13.26 3.46 -4.69
CA THR A 146 14.60 2.92 -4.38
C THR A 146 15.14 3.55 -3.11
N VAL A 147 15.04 4.87 -2.96
CA VAL A 147 15.46 5.56 -1.74
C VAL A 147 14.61 5.11 -0.55
N GLY A 148 13.29 5.07 -0.71
CA GLY A 148 12.37 4.59 0.33
C GLY A 148 12.70 3.19 0.80
N LEU A 149 12.95 2.25 -0.13
CA LEU A 149 13.33 0.87 0.20
C LEU A 149 14.70 0.80 0.87
N ALA A 150 15.70 1.55 0.38
CA ALA A 150 17.02 1.60 0.98
C ALA A 150 16.97 2.15 2.41
N VAL A 151 16.18 3.20 2.66
CA VAL A 151 15.95 3.75 4.00
C VAL A 151 15.18 2.77 4.87
N MET A 152 14.16 2.10 4.35
CA MET A 152 13.42 1.05 5.05
C MET A 152 14.37 -0.04 5.56
N VAL A 153 15.24 -0.54 4.69
CA VAL A 153 16.22 -1.58 5.05
C VAL A 153 17.25 -1.03 6.02
N GLY A 154 17.89 0.10 5.71
CA GLY A 154 18.93 0.70 6.53
C GLY A 154 18.44 0.99 7.96
N VAL A 155 17.34 1.74 8.10
CA VAL A 155 16.80 2.09 9.42
C VAL A 155 16.33 0.86 10.18
N SER A 156 15.73 -0.13 9.53
CA SER A 156 15.33 -1.39 10.19
C SER A 156 16.53 -2.17 10.75
N LEU A 157 17.70 -2.10 10.09
CA LEU A 157 18.92 -2.76 10.58
C LEU A 157 19.50 -2.05 11.82
N PHE A 158 19.35 -0.73 11.92
CA PHE A 158 19.88 0.08 13.03
C PHE A 158 18.88 0.32 14.17
N THR A 159 17.61 -0.07 14.02
CA THR A 159 16.58 0.11 15.04
C THR A 159 16.26 -1.20 15.76
N LYS A 160 15.78 -1.10 17.00
CA LYS A 160 15.40 -2.28 17.79
C LYS A 160 14.16 -2.94 17.16
N PRO A 161 14.19 -4.25 16.86
CA PRO A 161 13.02 -4.98 16.40
C PRO A 161 11.88 -4.93 17.41
N GLN A 162 10.65 -5.12 16.92
CA GLN A 162 9.49 -5.28 17.80
C GLN A 162 9.60 -6.55 18.64
N ASP A 163 8.83 -6.58 19.73
CA ASP A 163 8.81 -7.73 20.62
C ASP A 163 8.45 -9.02 19.88
N LYS A 164 9.18 -10.10 20.19
CA LYS A 164 9.07 -11.36 19.46
C LYS A 164 7.68 -11.98 19.61
N GLU A 165 7.07 -11.89 20.79
CA GLU A 165 5.73 -12.46 21.05
C GLU A 165 4.67 -11.76 20.20
N LYS A 166 4.75 -10.43 20.12
CA LYS A 166 3.85 -9.64 19.25
C LYS A 166 4.03 -9.98 17.77
N LEU A 167 5.28 -10.16 17.33
CA LEU A 167 5.58 -10.55 15.96
C LEU A 167 5.08 -11.97 15.68
N ASP A 168 5.36 -12.94 16.56
CA ASP A 168 4.92 -14.34 16.43
C ASP A 168 3.39 -14.36 16.27
N ARG A 169 2.66 -13.65 17.14
CA ARG A 169 1.19 -13.52 17.07
C ARG A 169 0.70 -13.03 15.71
N VAL A 170 1.27 -11.95 15.17
CA VAL A 170 0.84 -11.39 13.88
C VAL A 170 1.13 -12.34 12.72
N TYR A 171 2.35 -12.89 12.64
CA TYR A 171 2.71 -13.81 11.56
C TYR A 171 1.97 -15.14 11.64
N GLU A 172 1.61 -15.59 12.85
CA GLU A 172 0.75 -16.75 13.07
C GLU A 172 -0.65 -16.53 12.54
N CYS A 173 -1.26 -15.38 12.81
CA CYS A 173 -2.55 -15.02 12.22
C CYS A 173 -2.48 -14.95 10.69
N ILE A 174 -1.43 -14.33 10.12
CA ILE A 174 -1.30 -14.18 8.65
C ILE A 174 -1.17 -15.54 7.95
N ARG A 175 -0.44 -16.49 8.54
CA ARG A 175 -0.16 -17.78 7.91
C ARG A 175 -1.21 -18.86 8.18
N THR A 176 -2.01 -18.69 9.24
CA THR A 176 -3.01 -19.68 9.65
C THR A 176 -4.30 -19.42 8.90
N PRO A 177 -4.79 -20.38 8.09
CA PRO A 177 -6.05 -20.21 7.38
C PRO A 177 -7.23 -20.23 8.36
N VAL A 178 -8.25 -19.43 8.08
CA VAL A 178 -9.49 -19.39 8.86
C VAL A 178 -10.33 -20.64 8.54
N GLU A 179 -10.80 -21.33 9.58
CA GLU A 179 -11.62 -22.54 9.42
C GLU A 179 -13.13 -22.25 9.45
N PRO A 180 -13.97 -23.09 8.82
CA PRO A 180 -15.42 -22.95 8.93
C PRO A 180 -15.88 -23.09 10.39
N ASN A 181 -16.62 -22.11 10.89
CA ASN A 181 -17.13 -22.00 12.27
C ASN A 181 -16.08 -21.63 13.34
N GLU A 182 -14.98 -21.00 12.94
CA GLU A 182 -14.03 -20.40 13.87
C GLU A 182 -14.70 -19.24 14.66
N PRO A 183 -14.59 -19.18 16.00
CA PRO A 183 -15.22 -18.13 16.78
C PRO A 183 -14.54 -16.77 16.54
N GLU A 184 -15.33 -15.70 16.58
CA GLU A 184 -14.78 -14.34 16.52
C GLU A 184 -14.03 -14.03 17.83
N VAL A 185 -12.75 -13.71 17.69
CA VAL A 185 -11.85 -13.35 18.78
C VAL A 185 -11.31 -11.93 18.59
N GLU A 186 -10.54 -11.45 19.56
CA GLU A 186 -9.93 -10.12 19.47
C GLU A 186 -9.06 -9.97 18.20
N PRO A 187 -9.02 -8.78 17.59
CA PRO A 187 -8.21 -8.55 16.39
C PRO A 187 -6.75 -8.95 16.58
N LEU A 188 -6.18 -9.61 15.56
CA LEU A 188 -4.81 -10.12 15.55
C LEU A 188 -4.52 -11.15 16.66
N THR A 189 -5.50 -11.99 17.00
CA THR A 189 -5.32 -13.16 17.86
C THR A 189 -5.90 -14.41 17.19
N LEU A 190 -5.35 -15.58 17.52
CA LEU A 190 -5.92 -16.87 17.13
C LEU A 190 -6.81 -17.39 18.26
N PRO A 191 -7.96 -18.01 17.96
CA PRO A 191 -8.76 -18.69 18.96
C PRO A 191 -7.98 -19.80 19.66
N GLU A 192 -8.30 -20.05 20.92
CA GLU A 192 -7.66 -21.11 21.71
C GLU A 192 -7.84 -22.51 21.08
N SER A 193 -8.89 -22.70 20.28
CA SER A 193 -9.16 -23.93 19.53
C SER A 193 -8.24 -24.12 18.32
N THR A 194 -7.67 -23.04 17.78
CA THR A 194 -6.94 -23.04 16.51
C THR A 194 -5.45 -23.14 16.76
N LYS A 195 -4.81 -24.19 16.23
CA LYS A 195 -3.34 -24.32 16.31
C LYS A 195 -2.70 -23.48 15.20
N PRO A 196 -1.66 -22.69 15.48
CA PRO A 196 -0.95 -21.94 14.45
C PRO A 196 -0.43 -22.88 13.35
N ALA A 197 -0.65 -22.51 12.10
CA ALA A 197 -0.14 -23.26 10.97
C ALA A 197 1.40 -23.36 11.02
N PRO A 198 2.00 -24.46 10.54
CA PRO A 198 3.44 -24.64 10.60
C PRO A 198 4.17 -23.62 9.73
N ARG A 199 5.32 -23.15 10.22
CA ARG A 199 6.18 -22.21 9.49
C ARG A 199 6.90 -22.90 8.33
N ASN A 200 6.30 -22.86 7.14
CA ASN A 200 6.87 -23.42 5.90
C ASN A 200 7.43 -22.30 5.01
N VAL A 201 8.68 -21.90 5.28
CA VAL A 201 9.34 -20.78 4.60
C VAL A 201 10.32 -21.24 3.51
N LEU A 202 10.45 -20.43 2.46
CA LEU A 202 11.40 -20.61 1.38
C LEU A 202 12.85 -20.38 1.85
N ILE A 203 13.07 -19.35 2.66
CA ILE A 203 14.39 -18.98 3.21
C ILE A 203 14.40 -19.30 4.71
N LYS A 204 15.29 -20.21 5.12
CA LYS A 204 15.46 -20.61 6.54
C LYS A 204 16.26 -19.57 7.32
N HIS A 205 15.70 -18.40 7.51
CA HIS A 205 16.25 -17.33 8.36
C HIS A 205 15.21 -16.91 9.39
N PRO A 206 15.57 -16.59 10.64
CA PRO A 206 14.60 -16.20 11.68
C PRO A 206 13.81 -14.92 11.31
N ASP A 207 14.42 -14.02 10.55
CA ASP A 207 13.80 -12.73 10.21
C ASP A 207 12.96 -12.75 8.92
N PHE A 208 12.95 -13.83 8.14
CA PHE A 208 12.21 -13.88 6.87
C PHE A 208 10.98 -14.79 6.97
N GLU A 209 9.83 -14.34 6.45
CA GLU A 209 8.54 -15.07 6.46
C GLU A 209 8.02 -15.35 5.04
N ILE A 210 8.93 -15.43 4.07
CA ILE A 210 8.58 -15.77 2.69
C ILE A 210 8.09 -17.22 2.65
N THR A 211 6.79 -17.43 2.45
CA THR A 211 6.17 -18.75 2.41
C THR A 211 6.57 -19.51 1.16
N LYS A 212 6.75 -20.83 1.29
CA LYS A 212 7.02 -21.68 0.12
C LYS A 212 5.71 -21.85 -0.66
N PRO A 213 5.69 -21.57 -1.98
CA PRO A 213 4.48 -21.72 -2.76
C PRO A 213 4.04 -23.19 -2.78
N SER A 214 2.75 -23.43 -2.54
CA SER A 214 2.18 -24.77 -2.62
C SER A 214 2.13 -25.26 -4.07
N LEU A 215 2.08 -26.58 -4.30
CA LEU A 215 1.89 -27.12 -5.64
C LEU A 215 0.60 -26.60 -6.28
N VAL A 216 -0.46 -26.45 -5.51
CA VAL A 216 -1.74 -25.88 -5.97
C VAL A 216 -1.54 -24.43 -6.46
N SER A 217 -0.81 -23.62 -5.70
CA SER A 217 -0.49 -22.23 -6.08
C SER A 217 0.34 -22.16 -7.36
N VAL A 218 1.35 -23.03 -7.51
CA VAL A 218 2.20 -23.07 -8.71
C VAL A 218 1.40 -23.52 -9.93
N LEU A 219 0.61 -24.59 -9.82
CA LEU A 219 -0.23 -25.07 -10.92
C LEU A 219 -1.29 -24.05 -11.32
N GLY A 220 -1.95 -23.42 -10.34
CA GLY A 220 -2.93 -22.35 -10.60
C GLY A 220 -2.30 -21.14 -11.30
N PHE A 221 -1.10 -20.74 -10.88
CA PHE A 221 -0.33 -19.68 -11.54
C PHE A 221 -0.03 -20.04 -12.99
N LEU A 222 0.53 -21.22 -13.26
CA LEU A 222 0.85 -21.67 -14.61
C LEU A 222 -0.40 -21.77 -15.51
N ALA A 223 -1.50 -22.33 -14.99
CA ALA A 223 -2.77 -22.41 -15.72
C ALA A 223 -3.32 -21.02 -16.08
N THR A 224 -3.21 -20.06 -15.15
CA THR A 224 -3.60 -18.66 -15.40
C THR A 224 -2.74 -18.03 -16.51
N TRP A 225 -1.42 -18.26 -16.50
CA TRP A 225 -0.53 -17.77 -17.56
C TRP A 225 -0.86 -18.35 -18.94
N VAL A 226 -1.21 -19.64 -18.99
CA VAL A 226 -1.68 -20.27 -20.24
C VAL A 226 -2.96 -19.59 -20.72
N ALA A 227 -3.94 -19.36 -19.83
CA ALA A 227 -5.17 -18.66 -20.19
C ALA A 227 -4.92 -17.24 -20.71
N VAL A 228 -4.02 -16.47 -20.09
CA VAL A 228 -3.62 -15.15 -20.58
C VAL A 228 -2.98 -15.23 -21.97
N GLY A 229 -2.08 -16.19 -22.18
CA GLY A 229 -1.47 -16.42 -23.50
C GLY A 229 -2.51 -16.74 -24.57
N LEU A 230 -3.51 -17.57 -24.25
CA LEU A 230 -4.63 -17.89 -25.14
C LEU A 230 -5.50 -16.66 -25.46
N LEU A 231 -5.78 -15.81 -24.46
CA LEU A 231 -6.53 -14.57 -24.66
C LEU A 231 -5.79 -13.61 -25.60
N ILE A 232 -4.48 -13.43 -25.40
CA ILE A 232 -3.65 -12.60 -26.27
C ILE A 232 -3.64 -13.18 -27.69
N ALA A 233 -3.44 -14.49 -27.83
CA ALA A 233 -3.44 -15.16 -29.13
C ALA A 233 -4.77 -15.02 -29.86
N ALA A 234 -5.90 -15.19 -29.15
CA ALA A 234 -7.24 -15.00 -29.69
C ALA A 234 -7.47 -13.55 -30.13
N PHE A 235 -7.06 -12.58 -29.32
CA PHE A 235 -7.15 -11.16 -29.67
C PHE A 235 -6.35 -10.82 -30.93
N VAL A 236 -5.10 -11.29 -31.01
CA VAL A 236 -4.25 -11.11 -32.20
C VAL A 236 -4.83 -11.82 -33.42
N TRP A 237 -5.47 -12.97 -33.24
CA TRP A 237 -6.15 -13.70 -34.32
C TRP A 237 -7.38 -12.94 -34.84
N ILE A 238 -8.18 -12.32 -33.96
CA ILE A 238 -9.34 -11.50 -34.35
C ILE A 238 -8.93 -10.22 -35.11
N LEU A 239 -7.77 -9.65 -34.76
CA LEU A 239 -7.24 -8.45 -35.41
C LEU A 239 -6.57 -8.70 -36.77
N LYS A 240 -6.25 -9.96 -37.09
CA LYS A 240 -5.71 -10.37 -38.40
C LYS A 240 -6.84 -10.71 -39.37
#